data_AF-A0A814GMF3-F1
#
_entry.id   AF-A0A814GMF3-F1
#
_cell.length_a   1.000
_cell.length_b   1.000
_cell.length_c   1.000
_cell.angle_alpha   90.00
_cell.angle_beta   90.00
_cell.angle_gamma   90.00
#
_symmetry.space_group_name_H-M   'P 1'
#
loop_
_entity.id
_entity.type
_entity.pdbx_description
1 polymer ?
#
loop_
_entity_poly.entity_id
_entity_poly.type
_entity_poly.pdbx_seq_one_letter_code
_entity_poly.pdbx_strand_id
1 'polypeptide(L)'
;YIVEMSDIAVDRSYYSPLADSIAAWQRDYTSGPLTEDEFHQFFEDGFVLKHDLIKRDQLASVISSIEGLVDELAQNLYRADKIQDLHENDDFYKRLTAIEAQFPGACVLLHKNGVLPAAIASLWSNETLISIAQQLLGRDIAGHPVWNLRTKVPNQEQATVPWHQDTAYLDKECWNILQVTAWIPLIDANKENGCLQVLPGGHRLGVTCKHNCCAGGTWYVELPVEEMEKTLNIPVNEKTIVTCEAPFGSVLFLNNLIPHKSMENYSQSIRWSLDLRWQNPKEPNGFYGLKDNILMTKSDDENFKPDWDEWSNINRAKLQEAAVKESIRNEIPELKERQEDDPFDTTISGPWMNNWPIVHHNRHTAKLTANSTSWHKS
;
A
#
# COMPACT_ATOMS: atom_id res chain seq x y z
N TYR A 1 -19.95 19.15 -31.93
CA TYR A 1 -21.25 19.24 -31.24
C TYR A 1 -20.98 19.35 -29.76
N ILE A 2 -21.16 20.55 -29.22
CA ILE A 2 -21.08 20.82 -27.79
C ILE A 2 -22.40 20.30 -27.21
N VAL A 3 -22.34 19.30 -26.35
CA VAL A 3 -23.51 18.80 -25.63
C VAL A 3 -23.54 19.53 -24.29
N GLU A 4 -24.56 20.36 -24.10
CA GLU A 4 -24.86 21.02 -22.84
C GLU A 4 -25.15 19.95 -21.76
N MET A 5 -24.42 20.04 -20.65
CA MET A 5 -24.66 19.23 -19.46
C MET A 5 -25.85 19.82 -18.68
N SER A 6 -27.00 19.16 -18.73
CA SER A 6 -28.10 19.41 -17.80
C SER A 6 -28.33 18.17 -16.91
N ASP A 7 -28.03 18.36 -15.63
CA ASP A 7 -28.64 17.74 -14.45
C ASP A 7 -28.70 16.21 -14.36
N ILE A 8 -27.56 15.62 -13.99
CA ILE A 8 -27.54 14.48 -13.06
C ILE A 8 -27.23 15.06 -11.68
N ALA A 9 -28.20 15.01 -10.77
CA ALA A 9 -28.01 15.35 -9.36
C ALA A 9 -27.08 14.29 -8.71
N VAL A 10 -25.78 14.48 -8.86
CA VAL A 10 -24.78 13.78 -8.05
C VAL A 10 -24.87 14.35 -6.64
N ASP A 11 -25.11 13.50 -5.64
CA ASP A 11 -24.99 13.87 -4.24
C ASP A 11 -23.54 14.32 -3.96
N ARG A 12 -23.32 15.64 -4.00
CA ARG A 12 -22.00 16.26 -3.79
C ARG A 12 -21.55 16.22 -2.33
N SER A 13 -22.37 15.78 -1.39
CA SER A 13 -21.99 15.72 0.04
C SER A 13 -20.91 14.67 0.32
N TYR A 14 -20.76 13.65 -0.55
CA TYR A 14 -19.67 12.67 -0.51
C TYR A 14 -18.37 13.17 -1.14
N TYR A 15 -18.44 14.21 -1.97
CA TYR A 15 -17.31 14.71 -2.75
C TYR A 15 -16.93 16.07 -2.19
N SER A 16 -16.00 16.10 -1.23
CA SER A 16 -15.29 17.36 -0.95
C SER A 16 -14.66 17.81 -2.27
N PRO A 17 -14.92 19.02 -2.78
CA PRO A 17 -14.24 19.52 -3.97
C PRO A 17 -12.80 19.86 -3.58
N LEU A 18 -11.93 18.85 -3.64
CA LEU A 18 -10.51 18.89 -3.29
C LEU A 18 -9.64 19.47 -4.41
N ALA A 19 -10.23 20.20 -5.36
CA ALA A 19 -9.49 20.98 -6.35
C ALA A 19 -8.52 21.97 -5.68
N ASP A 20 -8.94 22.57 -4.56
CA ASP A 20 -8.09 23.45 -3.73
C ASP A 20 -6.91 22.68 -3.12
N SER A 21 -7.06 21.39 -2.83
CA SER A 21 -5.98 20.55 -2.31
C SER A 21 -4.93 20.27 -3.38
N ILE A 22 -5.33 19.95 -4.61
CA ILE A 22 -4.39 19.78 -5.73
C ILE A 22 -3.61 21.07 -5.99
N ALA A 23 -4.28 22.22 -5.97
CA ALA A 23 -3.60 23.52 -6.10
C ALA A 23 -2.62 23.78 -4.95
N ALA A 24 -2.99 23.44 -3.71
CA ALA A 24 -2.13 23.60 -2.54
C ALA A 24 -0.92 22.64 -2.52
N TRP A 25 -0.99 21.52 -3.24
CA TRP A 25 0.11 20.56 -3.34
C TRP A 25 1.21 21.00 -4.30
N GLN A 26 0.85 21.81 -5.31
CA GLN A 26 1.79 22.39 -6.27
C GLN A 26 2.86 23.20 -5.54
N ARG A 27 4.07 23.15 -6.06
CA ARG A 27 5.22 23.88 -5.53
C ARG A 27 6.22 24.14 -6.64
N ASP A 28 7.11 25.08 -6.40
CA ASP A 28 8.18 25.40 -7.35
C ASP A 28 9.18 24.24 -7.44
N TYR A 29 9.68 24.01 -8.65
CA TYR A 29 10.73 23.03 -8.88
C TYR A 29 11.97 23.37 -8.06
N THR A 30 12.57 22.34 -7.46
CA THR A 30 13.87 22.42 -6.79
C THR A 30 14.82 21.43 -7.44
N SER A 31 16.05 21.84 -7.70
CA SER A 31 17.06 20.96 -8.31
C SER A 31 17.35 19.75 -7.42
N GLY A 32 17.41 18.57 -8.02
CA GLY A 32 17.58 17.31 -7.31
C GLY A 32 17.53 16.11 -8.24
N PRO A 33 17.32 14.89 -7.71
CA PRO A 33 17.30 13.68 -8.51
C PRO A 33 16.17 13.62 -9.55
N LEU A 34 15.01 14.21 -9.28
CA LEU A 34 14.00 14.45 -10.33
C LEU A 34 14.43 15.63 -11.20
N THR A 35 14.39 15.43 -12.51
CA THR A 35 14.48 16.54 -13.47
C THR A 35 13.26 17.45 -13.34
N GLU A 36 13.32 18.65 -13.91
CA GLU A 36 12.18 19.57 -13.93
C GLU A 36 10.97 18.93 -14.63
N ASP A 37 11.19 18.26 -15.77
CA ASP A 37 10.13 17.54 -16.48
C ASP A 37 9.53 16.39 -15.65
N GLU A 38 10.35 15.57 -14.98
CA GLU A 38 9.87 14.49 -14.11
C GLU A 38 9.09 15.05 -12.91
N PHE A 39 9.58 16.14 -12.32
CA PHE A 39 8.89 16.81 -11.23
C PHE A 39 7.49 17.31 -11.67
N HIS A 40 7.41 17.99 -12.81
CA HIS A 40 6.12 18.43 -13.35
C HIS A 40 5.23 17.25 -13.73
N GLN A 41 5.79 16.19 -14.32
CA GLN A 41 5.06 14.96 -14.61
C GLN A 41 4.42 14.36 -13.35
N PHE A 42 5.08 14.38 -12.19
CA PHE A 42 4.47 13.88 -10.96
C PHE A 42 3.18 14.64 -10.62
N PHE A 43 3.20 15.97 -10.70
CA PHE A 43 2.05 16.80 -10.35
C PHE A 43 0.97 16.80 -11.44
N GLU A 44 1.37 16.74 -12.70
CA GLU A 44 0.46 16.71 -13.85
C GLU A 44 -0.14 15.32 -14.03
N ASP A 45 0.66 14.26 -14.10
CA ASP A 45 0.18 12.92 -14.46
C ASP A 45 -0.05 12.03 -13.23
N GLY A 46 0.48 12.40 -12.07
CA GLY A 46 0.26 11.70 -10.80
C GLY A 46 1.26 10.60 -10.52
N PHE A 47 2.27 10.43 -11.39
CA PHE A 47 3.30 9.42 -11.24
C PHE A 47 4.59 9.81 -11.96
N VAL A 48 5.70 9.18 -11.55
CA VAL A 48 6.99 9.21 -12.26
C VAL A 48 7.63 7.84 -12.18
N LEU A 49 7.98 7.25 -13.32
CA LEU A 49 8.81 6.05 -13.36
C LEU A 49 10.26 6.45 -13.63
N LYS A 50 11.11 6.32 -12.61
CA LYS A 50 12.53 6.65 -12.71
C LYS A 50 13.37 5.39 -12.80
N HIS A 51 14.07 5.22 -13.91
CA HIS A 51 14.94 4.06 -14.16
C HIS A 51 16.32 4.24 -13.52
N ASP A 52 16.97 3.12 -13.19
CA ASP A 52 18.34 3.06 -12.67
C ASP A 52 18.59 4.00 -11.46
N LEU A 53 17.60 4.10 -10.58
CA LEU A 53 17.63 5.01 -9.44
C LEU A 53 18.36 4.41 -8.24
N ILE A 54 18.07 3.13 -7.94
CA ILE A 54 18.64 2.41 -6.81
C ILE A 54 19.62 1.38 -7.32
N LYS A 55 20.84 1.43 -6.79
CA LYS A 55 21.92 0.55 -7.22
C LYS A 55 21.70 -0.89 -6.76
N ARG A 56 22.26 -1.83 -7.51
CA ARG A 56 22.15 -3.28 -7.24
C ARG A 56 22.63 -3.69 -5.85
N ASP A 57 23.73 -3.12 -5.39
CA ASP A 57 24.31 -3.38 -4.06
C ASP A 57 23.37 -2.94 -2.92
N GLN A 58 22.67 -1.83 -3.08
CA GLN A 58 21.69 -1.35 -2.11
C GLN A 58 20.50 -2.31 -1.99
N LEU A 59 19.97 -2.79 -3.13
CA LEU A 59 18.87 -3.76 -3.15
C LEU A 59 19.29 -5.17 -2.73
N ALA A 60 20.56 -5.55 -2.90
CA ALA A 60 21.05 -6.87 -2.48
C ALA A 60 20.89 -7.11 -0.97
N SER A 61 21.15 -6.10 -0.14
CA SER A 61 20.96 -6.19 1.32
C SER A 61 19.49 -6.37 1.72
N VAL A 62 18.58 -5.75 0.95
CA VAL A 62 17.13 -5.87 1.13
C VAL A 62 16.66 -7.26 0.73
N ILE A 63 17.11 -7.77 -0.42
CA ILE A 63 16.81 -9.14 -0.88
C ILE A 63 17.26 -10.15 0.16
N SER A 64 18.50 -10.07 0.64
CA SER A 64 19.03 -10.98 1.67
C SER A 64 18.22 -10.93 2.96
N SER A 65 17.74 -9.76 3.36
CA SER A 65 16.87 -9.62 4.54
C SER A 65 15.51 -10.29 4.34
N ILE A 66 14.94 -10.21 3.13
CA ILE A 66 13.68 -10.88 2.78
C ILE A 66 13.86 -12.39 2.73
N GLU A 67 14.98 -12.89 2.20
CA GLU A 67 15.32 -14.32 2.27
C GLU A 67 15.36 -14.82 3.71
N GLY A 68 15.92 -14.02 4.64
CA GLY A 68 15.88 -14.32 6.07
C GLY A 68 14.46 -14.37 6.66
N LEU A 69 13.57 -13.46 6.24
CA LEU A 69 12.15 -13.50 6.65
C LEU A 69 11.42 -14.74 6.12
N VAL A 70 11.71 -15.15 4.87
CA VAL A 70 11.16 -16.37 4.29
C VAL A 70 11.69 -17.61 5.03
N ASP A 71 12.97 -17.60 5.40
CA ASP A 71 13.56 -18.68 6.19
C ASP A 71 12.90 -18.81 7.57
N GLU A 72 12.74 -17.71 8.29
CA GLU A 72 12.06 -17.69 9.59
C GLU A 72 10.62 -18.20 9.49
N LEU A 73 9.88 -17.76 8.47
CA LEU A 73 8.52 -18.23 8.21
C LEU A 73 8.49 -19.75 7.94
N ALA A 74 9.40 -20.26 7.08
CA ALA A 74 9.49 -21.68 6.78
C ALA A 74 9.78 -22.51 8.04
N GLN A 75 10.75 -22.08 8.85
CA GLN A 75 11.11 -22.73 10.10
C GLN A 75 9.94 -22.75 11.09
N ASN A 76 9.20 -21.64 11.21
CA ASN A 76 8.04 -21.56 12.10
C ASN A 76 6.90 -22.48 11.64
N LEU A 77 6.62 -22.54 10.34
CA LEU A 77 5.63 -23.45 9.76
C LEU A 77 6.03 -24.92 9.94
N TYR A 78 7.31 -25.25 9.70
CA TYR A 78 7.83 -26.61 9.82
C TYR A 78 7.78 -27.12 11.26
N ARG A 79 8.23 -26.32 12.24
CA ARG A 79 8.16 -26.67 13.67
C ARG A 79 6.73 -26.88 14.19
N ALA A 80 5.75 -26.29 13.51
CA ALA A 80 4.34 -26.44 13.81
C ALA A 80 3.63 -27.50 12.94
N ASP A 81 4.41 -28.35 12.25
CA ASP A 81 3.94 -29.42 11.36
C ASP A 81 2.99 -28.94 10.24
N LYS A 82 3.07 -27.66 9.84
CA LYS A 82 2.24 -27.06 8.77
C LYS A 82 2.80 -27.31 7.38
N ILE A 83 4.11 -27.53 7.27
CA ILE A 83 4.82 -27.91 6.04
C ILE A 83 5.77 -29.07 6.34
N GLN A 84 6.14 -29.82 5.31
CA GLN A 84 7.01 -31.00 5.41
C GLN A 84 8.39 -30.77 4.78
N ASP A 85 8.53 -29.78 3.90
CA ASP A 85 9.79 -29.38 3.29
C ASP A 85 10.04 -27.88 3.51
N LEU A 86 11.25 -27.53 3.98
CA LEU A 86 11.70 -26.16 4.20
C LEU A 86 12.10 -25.43 2.91
N HIS A 87 12.25 -26.18 1.80
CA HIS A 87 12.69 -25.67 0.51
C HIS A 87 14.02 -24.91 0.58
N GLU A 88 14.98 -25.38 1.39
CA GLU A 88 16.26 -24.69 1.63
C GLU A 88 17.14 -24.54 0.37
N ASN A 89 16.91 -25.39 -0.64
CA ASN A 89 17.64 -25.35 -1.91
C ASN A 89 16.95 -24.48 -2.98
N ASP A 90 15.73 -24.00 -2.73
CA ASP A 90 15.04 -23.10 -3.65
C ASP A 90 15.53 -21.65 -3.47
N ASP A 91 15.56 -20.90 -4.56
CA ASP A 91 16.05 -19.53 -4.59
C ASP A 91 14.98 -18.48 -4.22
N PHE A 92 15.40 -17.21 -4.15
CA PHE A 92 14.54 -16.04 -3.90
C PHE A 92 13.30 -15.98 -4.82
N TYR A 93 13.37 -16.55 -6.02
CA TYR A 93 12.32 -16.47 -7.04
C TYR A 93 11.28 -17.59 -6.94
N LYS A 94 11.52 -18.61 -6.11
CA LYS A 94 10.67 -19.82 -6.03
C LYS A 94 10.34 -20.28 -4.63
N ARG A 95 11.24 -20.07 -3.65
CA ARG A 95 11.13 -20.66 -2.31
C ARG A 95 9.80 -20.33 -1.63
N LEU A 96 9.39 -19.06 -1.61
CA LEU A 96 8.11 -18.68 -1.00
C LEU A 96 6.91 -19.28 -1.77
N THR A 97 6.98 -19.40 -3.10
CA THR A 97 5.92 -20.05 -3.89
C THR A 97 5.79 -21.54 -3.55
N ALA A 98 6.91 -22.23 -3.33
CA ALA A 98 6.91 -23.62 -2.92
C ALA A 98 6.35 -23.82 -1.50
N ILE A 99 6.69 -22.91 -0.58
CA ILE A 99 6.12 -22.87 0.78
C ILE A 99 4.60 -22.58 0.74
N GLU A 100 4.16 -21.60 -0.06
CA GLU A 100 2.74 -21.28 -0.26
C GLU A 100 1.94 -22.48 -0.79
N ALA A 101 2.55 -23.33 -1.62
CA ALA A 101 1.91 -24.54 -2.12
C ALA A 101 1.68 -25.60 -1.03
N GLN A 102 2.54 -25.66 -0.01
CA GLN A 102 2.33 -26.53 1.16
C GLN A 102 1.39 -25.89 2.19
N PHE A 103 1.45 -24.57 2.35
CA PHE A 103 0.61 -23.81 3.27
C PHE A 103 0.00 -22.58 2.59
N PRO A 104 -1.23 -22.70 2.04
CA PRO A 104 -1.94 -21.57 1.42
C PRO A 104 -2.16 -20.43 2.42
N GLY A 105 -1.55 -19.28 2.14
CA GLY A 105 -1.53 -18.09 3.00
C GLY A 105 -0.18 -17.81 3.67
N ALA A 106 0.87 -18.57 3.40
CA ALA A 106 2.25 -18.23 3.82
C ALA A 106 2.64 -16.80 3.40
N CYS A 107 2.31 -16.41 2.17
CA CYS A 107 2.49 -15.04 1.66
C CYS A 107 1.78 -13.99 2.53
N VAL A 108 0.58 -14.33 3.02
CA VAL A 108 -0.22 -13.44 3.89
C VAL A 108 0.42 -13.31 5.28
N LEU A 109 0.98 -14.40 5.83
CA LEU A 109 1.72 -14.34 7.10
C LEU A 109 2.96 -13.45 6.98
N LEU A 110 3.72 -13.59 5.89
CA LEU A 110 4.88 -12.75 5.64
C LEU A 110 4.51 -11.25 5.59
N HIS A 111 3.37 -10.93 4.96
CA HIS A 111 2.84 -9.58 4.90
C HIS A 111 2.33 -9.06 6.26
N LYS A 112 1.60 -9.89 7.01
CA LYS A 112 0.92 -9.51 8.26
C LYS A 112 1.87 -9.33 9.44
N ASN A 113 2.96 -10.07 9.50
CA ASN A 113 3.89 -10.03 10.64
C ASN A 113 4.51 -8.65 10.87
N GLY A 114 4.59 -7.80 9.82
CA GLY A 114 4.76 -6.35 9.95
C GLY A 114 6.07 -5.88 10.62
N VAL A 115 7.03 -6.78 10.83
CA VAL A 115 8.37 -6.45 11.34
C VAL A 115 9.16 -5.81 10.21
N LEU A 116 9.57 -4.55 10.40
CA LEU A 116 10.38 -3.84 9.41
C LEU A 116 11.86 -4.26 9.55
N PRO A 117 12.46 -4.91 8.55
CA PRO A 117 13.89 -5.22 8.57
C PRO A 117 14.74 -3.95 8.48
N ALA A 118 15.89 -3.95 9.16
CA ALA A 118 16.83 -2.83 9.17
C ALA A 118 17.31 -2.43 7.75
N ALA A 119 17.46 -3.39 6.83
CA ALA A 119 17.82 -3.09 5.44
C ALA A 119 16.70 -2.33 4.71
N ILE A 120 15.43 -2.63 4.98
CA ILE A 120 14.29 -1.90 4.40
C ILE A 120 14.20 -0.51 5.02
N ALA A 121 14.41 -0.37 6.34
CA ALA A 121 14.50 0.94 7.01
C ALA A 121 15.63 1.81 6.43
N SER A 122 16.78 1.20 6.16
CA SER A 122 17.93 1.86 5.53
C SER A 122 17.62 2.29 4.09
N LEU A 123 16.94 1.44 3.31
CA LEU A 123 16.46 1.81 1.97
C LEU A 123 15.44 2.95 2.05
N TRP A 124 14.51 2.93 3.01
CA TRP A 124 13.51 3.99 3.19
C TRP A 124 14.17 5.34 3.55
N SER A 125 15.31 5.30 4.24
CA SER A 125 16.11 6.48 4.58
C SER A 125 17.18 6.83 3.53
N ASN A 126 17.16 6.18 2.35
CA ASN A 126 18.16 6.41 1.31
C ASN A 126 18.17 7.88 0.87
N GLU A 127 19.36 8.49 0.80
CA GLU A 127 19.53 9.92 0.50
C GLU A 127 18.85 10.34 -0.81
N THR A 128 18.92 9.53 -1.86
CA THR A 128 18.27 9.82 -3.15
C THR A 128 16.74 9.79 -3.02
N LEU A 129 16.19 8.79 -2.32
CA LEU A 129 14.73 8.70 -2.11
C LEU A 129 14.22 9.83 -1.21
N ILE A 130 14.96 10.17 -0.15
CA ILE A 130 14.65 11.31 0.72
C ILE A 130 14.72 12.61 -0.06
N SER A 131 15.72 12.82 -0.91
CA SER A 131 15.83 14.02 -1.74
C SER A 131 14.66 14.16 -2.71
N ILE A 132 14.21 13.06 -3.34
CA ILE A 132 13.01 13.06 -4.18
C ILE A 132 11.76 13.36 -3.35
N ALA A 133 11.61 12.73 -2.18
CA ALA A 133 10.51 13.04 -1.27
C ALA A 133 10.53 14.53 -0.89
N GLN A 134 11.70 15.13 -0.66
CA GLN A 134 11.83 16.55 -0.37
C GLN A 134 11.47 17.46 -1.56
N GLN A 135 11.84 17.07 -2.79
CA GLN A 135 11.38 17.77 -3.99
C GLN A 135 9.84 17.81 -4.03
N LEU A 136 9.17 16.68 -3.75
CA LEU A 136 7.72 16.53 -3.89
C LEU A 136 6.89 16.99 -2.68
N LEU A 137 7.43 16.89 -1.46
CA LEU A 137 6.70 17.08 -0.19
C LEU A 137 7.26 18.21 0.68
N GLY A 138 8.46 18.73 0.37
CA GLY A 138 9.11 19.81 1.10
C GLY A 138 10.18 19.30 2.05
N ARG A 139 10.87 20.19 2.78
CA ARG A 139 12.09 19.84 3.52
C ARG A 139 11.87 18.92 4.73
N ASP A 140 10.73 19.04 5.40
CA ASP A 140 10.36 18.21 6.55
C ASP A 140 9.66 16.95 6.04
N ILE A 141 10.27 15.78 6.26
CA ILE A 141 9.77 14.49 5.75
C ILE A 141 9.55 13.52 6.90
N ALA A 142 8.41 12.83 6.88
CA ALA A 142 8.19 11.63 7.64
C ALA A 142 7.88 10.42 6.76
N GLY A 143 8.35 9.25 7.19
CA GLY A 143 7.89 7.96 6.70
C GLY A 143 6.48 7.68 7.22
N HIS A 144 5.54 7.52 6.30
CA HIS A 144 4.17 7.17 6.64
C HIS A 144 4.11 5.71 7.13
N PRO A 145 3.35 5.38 8.19
CA PRO A 145 3.35 4.03 8.74
C PRO A 145 3.01 2.96 7.70
N VAL A 146 2.06 3.13 6.80
CA VAL A 146 1.77 2.07 5.82
C VAL A 146 2.95 1.87 4.87
N TRP A 147 3.67 0.76 5.03
CA TRP A 147 4.69 0.22 4.11
C TRP A 147 4.38 -1.25 3.87
N ASN A 148 4.72 -1.76 2.69
CA ASN A 148 4.38 -3.13 2.32
C ASN A 148 5.55 -3.85 1.66
N LEU A 149 5.85 -5.06 2.11
CA LEU A 149 6.47 -6.08 1.26
C LEU A 149 5.35 -6.80 0.51
N ARG A 150 5.40 -6.78 -0.82
CA ARG A 150 4.40 -7.42 -1.68
C ARG A 150 4.98 -8.63 -2.38
N THR A 151 4.27 -9.74 -2.20
CA THR A 151 4.60 -11.06 -2.71
C THR A 151 3.63 -11.41 -3.82
N LYS A 152 4.04 -11.25 -5.08
CA LYS A 152 3.18 -11.59 -6.21
C LYS A 152 3.53 -12.96 -6.77
N VAL A 153 3.02 -14.00 -6.14
CA VAL A 153 3.23 -15.38 -6.57
C VAL A 153 2.44 -15.71 -7.85
N PRO A 154 2.94 -16.62 -8.70
CA PRO A 154 2.28 -16.99 -9.96
C PRO A 154 0.84 -17.48 -9.77
N ASN A 155 -0.06 -17.06 -10.67
CA ASN A 155 -1.44 -17.53 -10.77
C ASN A 155 -2.29 -17.41 -9.48
N GLN A 156 -2.01 -16.42 -8.61
CA GLN A 156 -2.72 -16.24 -7.34
C GLN A 156 -3.48 -14.92 -7.28
N GLU A 157 -4.81 -15.01 -7.24
CA GLU A 157 -5.73 -13.86 -7.20
C GLU A 157 -5.51 -12.97 -5.97
N GLN A 158 -5.24 -13.54 -4.80
CA GLN A 158 -4.98 -12.78 -3.56
C GLN A 158 -3.73 -11.88 -3.63
N ALA A 159 -2.87 -12.11 -4.62
CA ALA A 159 -1.69 -11.30 -4.87
C ALA A 159 -1.90 -10.24 -5.96
N THR A 160 -3.12 -10.15 -6.51
CA THR A 160 -3.51 -9.11 -7.46
C THR A 160 -4.31 -8.02 -6.75
N VAL A 161 -3.70 -6.84 -6.71
CA VAL A 161 -4.33 -5.64 -6.17
C VAL A 161 -5.19 -5.02 -7.28
N PRO A 162 -6.51 -4.83 -7.07
CA PRO A 162 -7.41 -4.25 -8.05
C PRO A 162 -7.15 -2.75 -8.24
N TRP A 163 -7.90 -2.11 -9.14
CA TRP A 163 -7.92 -0.64 -9.21
C TRP A 163 -8.26 -0.06 -7.83
N HIS A 164 -7.49 0.90 -7.37
CA HIS A 164 -7.73 1.60 -6.12
C HIS A 164 -6.98 2.94 -6.10
N GLN A 165 -7.25 3.74 -5.07
CA GLN A 165 -6.43 4.89 -4.68
C GLN A 165 -5.85 4.55 -3.30
N ASP A 166 -4.58 4.86 -3.06
CA ASP A 166 -3.91 4.52 -1.78
C ASP A 166 -4.68 5.13 -0.59
N THR A 167 -5.21 6.35 -0.75
CA THR A 167 -6.01 7.04 0.27
C THR A 167 -7.28 6.29 0.71
N ALA A 168 -7.79 5.37 -0.12
CA ALA A 168 -9.01 4.63 0.19
C ALA A 168 -8.84 3.67 1.38
N TYR A 169 -7.59 3.37 1.74
CA TYR A 169 -7.22 2.58 2.90
C TYR A 169 -7.03 3.42 4.19
N LEU A 170 -7.13 4.74 4.11
CA LEU A 170 -6.87 5.65 5.22
C LEU A 170 -8.15 6.26 5.77
N ASP A 171 -8.05 6.81 6.98
CA ASP A 171 -9.10 7.64 7.56
C ASP A 171 -9.44 8.82 6.64
N LYS A 172 -10.72 9.20 6.63
CA LYS A 172 -11.26 10.28 5.79
C LYS A 172 -10.62 11.62 6.08
N GLU A 173 -10.10 11.82 7.30
CA GLU A 173 -9.37 13.05 7.65
C GLU A 173 -8.12 13.27 6.79
N CYS A 174 -7.59 12.22 6.15
CA CYS A 174 -6.37 12.29 5.34
C CYS A 174 -6.60 12.30 3.82
N TRP A 175 -7.85 12.31 3.36
CA TRP A 175 -8.15 12.24 1.92
C TRP A 175 -7.67 13.45 1.11
N ASN A 176 -7.31 14.55 1.78
CA ASN A 176 -6.78 15.78 1.20
C ASN A 176 -5.28 15.99 1.44
N ILE A 177 -4.59 15.01 2.04
CA ILE A 177 -3.16 15.10 2.36
C ILE A 177 -2.37 14.45 1.24
N LEU A 178 -1.35 15.16 0.74
CA LEU A 178 -0.44 14.59 -0.23
C LEU A 178 0.47 13.58 0.46
N GLN A 179 0.45 12.36 -0.06
CA GLN A 179 1.41 11.31 0.29
C GLN A 179 2.05 10.80 -0.98
N VAL A 180 3.35 10.53 -0.92
CA VAL A 180 4.13 9.98 -2.04
C VAL A 180 4.46 8.54 -1.73
N THR A 181 4.05 7.63 -2.61
CA THR A 181 4.42 6.21 -2.55
C THR A 181 5.54 5.94 -3.54
N ALA A 182 6.67 5.37 -3.10
CA ALA A 182 7.64 4.71 -3.97
C ALA A 182 7.35 3.22 -4.02
N TRP A 183 7.01 2.73 -5.21
CA TRP A 183 6.96 1.32 -5.53
C TRP A 183 8.28 0.87 -6.14
N ILE A 184 8.95 -0.06 -5.47
CA ILE A 184 10.32 -0.51 -5.80
C ILE A 184 10.28 -2.03 -6.06
N PRO A 185 10.32 -2.48 -7.31
CA PRO A 185 10.43 -3.91 -7.60
C PRO A 185 11.84 -4.42 -7.26
N LEU A 186 11.90 -5.60 -6.65
CA LEU A 186 13.16 -6.28 -6.31
C LEU A 186 13.56 -7.32 -7.35
N ILE A 187 12.92 -7.27 -8.51
CA ILE A 187 13.17 -8.05 -9.73
C ILE A 187 12.85 -7.13 -10.93
N ASP A 188 13.15 -7.54 -12.17
CA ASP A 188 12.57 -6.86 -13.33
C ASP A 188 11.05 -7.06 -13.32
N ALA A 189 10.27 -5.98 -13.26
CA ALA A 189 8.82 -6.05 -13.29
C ALA A 189 8.28 -5.65 -14.66
N ASN A 190 7.46 -6.52 -15.26
CA ASN A 190 6.91 -6.34 -16.60
C ASN A 190 5.44 -6.78 -16.66
N LYS A 191 4.83 -6.67 -17.84
CA LYS A 191 3.43 -7.05 -18.05
C LYS A 191 3.13 -8.52 -17.70
N GLU A 192 4.10 -9.41 -17.88
CA GLU A 192 3.94 -10.86 -17.67
C GLU A 192 3.94 -11.23 -16.18
N ASN A 193 4.81 -10.61 -15.38
CA ASN A 193 4.98 -10.93 -13.96
C ASN A 193 4.24 -9.98 -13.01
N GLY A 194 3.42 -9.09 -13.56
CA GLY A 194 2.48 -8.28 -12.79
C GLY A 194 3.02 -6.94 -12.34
N CYS A 195 3.61 -6.16 -13.25
CA CYS A 195 3.91 -4.74 -13.04
C CYS A 195 2.63 -3.93 -12.76
N LEU A 196 2.80 -2.63 -12.44
CA LEU A 196 1.67 -1.77 -12.14
C LEU A 196 1.07 -1.14 -13.39
N GLN A 197 -0.21 -0.83 -13.33
CA GLN A 197 -0.92 0.03 -14.27
C GLN A 197 -1.45 1.24 -13.52
N VAL A 198 -1.38 2.41 -14.15
CA VAL A 198 -1.87 3.68 -13.61
C VAL A 198 -2.84 4.32 -14.60
N LEU A 199 -3.73 5.17 -14.08
CA LEU A 199 -4.56 6.08 -14.88
C LEU A 199 -4.03 7.51 -14.73
N PRO A 200 -3.15 7.98 -15.63
CA PRO A 200 -2.57 9.31 -15.56
C PRO A 200 -3.63 10.42 -15.47
N GLY A 201 -3.38 11.40 -14.62
CA GLY A 201 -4.29 12.52 -14.37
C GLY A 201 -5.53 12.18 -13.53
N GLY A 202 -5.73 10.91 -13.15
CA GLY A 202 -6.87 10.50 -12.33
C GLY A 202 -6.88 11.10 -10.92
N HIS A 203 -5.76 11.63 -10.43
CA HIS A 203 -5.66 12.37 -9.17
C HIS A 203 -6.09 13.83 -9.28
N ARG A 204 -6.17 14.42 -10.49
CA ARG A 204 -6.30 15.88 -10.69
C ARG A 204 -7.57 16.51 -10.13
N LEU A 205 -8.64 15.73 -9.93
CA LEU A 205 -9.85 16.23 -9.29
C LEU A 205 -9.72 16.36 -7.77
N GLY A 206 -8.65 15.82 -7.18
CA GLY A 206 -8.45 15.76 -5.75
C GLY A 206 -9.38 14.79 -5.03
N VAL A 207 -10.21 14.03 -5.75
CA VAL A 207 -11.29 13.24 -5.16
C VAL A 207 -10.83 11.82 -4.85
N THR A 208 -11.19 11.33 -3.65
CA THR A 208 -11.27 9.88 -3.40
C THR A 208 -12.57 9.35 -4.00
N CYS A 209 -12.46 8.57 -5.07
CA CYS A 209 -13.61 7.93 -5.71
C CYS A 209 -14.32 6.98 -4.76
N LYS A 210 -15.53 6.56 -5.11
CA LYS A 210 -16.24 5.53 -4.35
C LYS A 210 -15.63 4.15 -4.63
N HIS A 211 -15.06 3.52 -3.60
CA HIS A 211 -14.63 2.12 -3.64
C HIS A 211 -15.69 1.19 -3.05
N ASN A 212 -15.51 -0.11 -3.28
CA ASN A 212 -16.18 -1.20 -2.60
C ASN A 212 -15.16 -1.95 -1.73
N CYS A 213 -15.60 -2.53 -0.61
CA CYS A 213 -14.87 -3.63 0.01
C CYS A 213 -15.64 -4.94 -0.23
N CYS A 214 -15.06 -6.11 -0.35
CA CYS A 214 -13.67 -6.32 -0.69
C CYS A 214 -13.63 -7.01 -2.05
N ALA A 215 -12.51 -6.94 -2.77
CA ALA A 215 -12.39 -7.59 -4.07
C ALA A 215 -12.39 -9.12 -3.91
N GLY A 216 -13.40 -9.80 -4.45
CA GLY A 216 -13.58 -11.26 -4.36
C GLY A 216 -13.35 -11.85 -2.96
N GLY A 217 -12.44 -12.82 -2.89
CA GLY A 217 -12.05 -13.49 -1.63
C GLY A 217 -10.99 -12.75 -0.80
N THR A 218 -10.67 -11.50 -1.12
CA THR A 218 -9.54 -10.74 -0.53
C THR A 218 -10.01 -9.69 0.50
N TRP A 219 -9.05 -8.91 1.03
CA TRP A 219 -9.30 -7.77 1.94
C TRP A 219 -9.12 -6.40 1.25
N TYR A 220 -8.83 -6.39 -0.05
CA TYR A 220 -8.57 -5.17 -0.80
C TYR A 220 -9.85 -4.40 -1.06
N VAL A 221 -9.76 -3.07 -1.02
CA VAL A 221 -10.79 -2.21 -1.59
C VAL A 221 -10.59 -2.12 -3.09
N GLU A 222 -11.69 -2.05 -3.84
CA GLU A 222 -11.71 -1.97 -5.29
C GLU A 222 -12.44 -0.71 -5.73
N LEU A 223 -11.85 0.01 -6.68
CA LEU A 223 -12.47 1.09 -7.42
C LEU A 223 -13.06 0.52 -8.71
N PRO A 224 -14.40 0.38 -8.83
CA PRO A 224 -15.02 -0.09 -10.05
C PRO A 224 -14.71 0.84 -11.22
N VAL A 225 -14.43 0.28 -12.39
CA VAL A 225 -14.12 1.06 -13.61
C VAL A 225 -15.23 2.06 -13.94
N GLU A 226 -16.49 1.66 -13.77
CA GLU A 226 -17.66 2.51 -14.03
C GLU A 226 -17.69 3.74 -13.10
N GLU A 227 -17.37 3.58 -11.81
CA GLU A 227 -17.28 4.69 -10.87
C GLU A 227 -16.04 5.56 -11.14
N MET A 228 -14.94 4.96 -11.58
CA MET A 228 -13.73 5.68 -12.01
C MET A 228 -14.01 6.57 -13.22
N GLU A 229 -14.60 6.03 -14.29
CA GLU A 229 -14.96 6.78 -15.50
C GLU A 229 -15.95 7.90 -15.19
N LYS A 230 -16.98 7.60 -14.39
CA LYS A 230 -18.02 8.54 -13.98
C LYS A 230 -17.48 9.67 -13.11
N THR A 231 -16.64 9.36 -12.12
CA THR A 231 -16.16 10.35 -11.15
C THR A 231 -15.03 11.19 -11.73
N LEU A 232 -14.08 10.55 -12.41
CA LEU A 232 -12.89 11.21 -12.94
C LEU A 232 -13.10 11.84 -14.31
N ASN A 233 -14.16 11.43 -15.02
CA ASN A 233 -14.44 11.85 -16.39
C ASN A 233 -13.26 11.55 -17.35
N ILE A 234 -12.59 10.42 -17.12
CA ILE A 234 -11.50 9.89 -17.95
C ILE A 234 -11.96 8.50 -18.41
N PRO A 235 -12.01 8.21 -19.72
CA PRO A 235 -12.35 6.88 -20.19
C PRO A 235 -11.24 5.90 -19.80
N VAL A 236 -11.58 4.71 -19.34
CA VAL A 236 -10.61 3.74 -18.81
C VAL A 236 -10.41 2.63 -19.83
N ASN A 237 -9.37 2.77 -20.65
CA ASN A 237 -9.06 1.82 -21.72
C ASN A 237 -7.56 1.83 -22.04
N GLU A 238 -7.15 1.00 -22.98
CA GLU A 238 -5.74 0.83 -23.37
C GLU A 238 -5.05 2.11 -23.87
N LYS A 239 -5.80 3.16 -24.27
CA LYS A 239 -5.22 4.43 -24.72
C LYS A 239 -4.95 5.41 -23.57
N THR A 240 -5.61 5.22 -22.43
CA THR A 240 -5.48 6.09 -21.26
C THR A 240 -4.72 5.43 -20.13
N ILE A 241 -4.68 4.10 -20.07
CA ILE A 241 -3.91 3.35 -19.07
C ILE A 241 -2.44 3.30 -19.48
N VAL A 242 -1.55 3.60 -18.54
CA VAL A 242 -0.10 3.39 -18.70
C VAL A 242 0.29 2.13 -17.94
N THR A 243 1.01 1.23 -18.61
CA THR A 243 1.62 0.04 -18.00
C THR A 243 3.08 0.36 -17.65
N CYS A 244 3.40 0.33 -16.37
CA CYS A 244 4.70 0.76 -15.84
C CYS A 244 5.65 -0.44 -15.72
N GLU A 245 6.25 -0.86 -16.84
CA GLU A 245 7.34 -1.86 -16.82
C GLU A 245 8.59 -1.24 -16.20
N ALA A 246 9.07 -1.84 -15.12
CA ALA A 246 10.11 -1.29 -14.27
C ALA A 246 11.26 -2.30 -14.15
N PRO A 247 12.32 -2.15 -14.97
CA PRO A 247 13.55 -2.91 -14.80
C PRO A 247 14.14 -2.75 -13.40
N PHE A 248 14.90 -3.74 -12.96
CA PHE A 248 15.54 -3.77 -11.65
C PHE A 248 16.34 -2.48 -11.39
N GLY A 249 16.14 -1.89 -10.22
CA GLY A 249 16.73 -0.58 -9.85
C GLY A 249 15.84 0.62 -10.19
N SER A 250 14.74 0.42 -10.94
CA SER A 250 13.74 1.46 -11.17
C SER A 250 12.87 1.69 -9.93
N VAL A 251 12.28 2.89 -9.83
CA VAL A 251 11.29 3.24 -8.80
C VAL A 251 10.12 3.96 -9.47
N LEU A 252 8.90 3.52 -9.18
CA LEU A 252 7.68 4.20 -9.59
C LEU A 252 7.16 5.02 -8.41
N PHE A 253 7.21 6.35 -8.52
CA PHE A 253 6.59 7.26 -7.58
C PHE A 253 5.13 7.49 -7.96
N LEU A 254 4.23 7.43 -6.98
CA LEU A 254 2.79 7.57 -7.14
C LEU A 254 2.25 8.65 -6.18
N ASN A 255 1.37 9.49 -6.70
CA ASN A 255 0.47 10.31 -5.90
C ASN A 255 -0.59 9.41 -5.23
N ASN A 256 -0.90 9.61 -3.96
CA ASN A 256 -1.86 8.76 -3.22
C ASN A 256 -3.29 8.75 -3.79
N LEU A 257 -3.65 9.72 -4.63
CA LEU A 257 -4.93 9.78 -5.34
C LEU A 257 -4.89 9.21 -6.76
N ILE A 258 -3.74 8.81 -7.31
CA ILE A 258 -3.74 8.23 -8.66
C ILE A 258 -4.38 6.84 -8.64
N PRO A 259 -5.43 6.58 -9.45
CA PRO A 259 -5.92 5.23 -9.60
C PRO A 259 -4.84 4.34 -10.18
N HIS A 260 -4.58 3.23 -9.50
CA HIS A 260 -3.59 2.25 -9.95
C HIS A 260 -4.00 0.83 -9.55
N LYS A 261 -3.44 -0.16 -10.25
CA LYS A 261 -3.60 -1.58 -9.96
C LYS A 261 -2.33 -2.35 -10.27
N SER A 262 -2.26 -3.59 -9.81
CA SER A 262 -1.26 -4.54 -10.32
C SER A 262 -1.86 -5.42 -11.40
N MET A 263 -1.10 -5.73 -12.44
CA MET A 263 -1.44 -6.83 -13.36
C MET A 263 -1.23 -8.17 -12.69
N GLU A 264 -1.80 -9.26 -13.21
CA GLU A 264 -1.59 -10.63 -12.74
C GLU A 264 -0.16 -11.12 -13.00
N ASN A 265 0.29 -12.16 -12.28
CA ASN A 265 1.58 -12.79 -12.53
C ASN A 265 1.35 -14.16 -13.20
N TYR A 266 1.67 -14.22 -14.50
CA TYR A 266 1.60 -15.43 -15.32
C TYR A 266 2.98 -16.07 -15.55
N SER A 267 4.05 -15.47 -15.01
CA SER A 267 5.40 -16.00 -15.11
C SER A 267 5.62 -17.21 -14.19
N GLN A 268 6.83 -17.79 -14.22
CA GLN A 268 7.21 -18.93 -13.37
C GLN A 268 7.89 -18.51 -12.06
N SER A 269 7.93 -17.22 -11.76
CA SER A 269 8.68 -16.67 -10.62
C SER A 269 7.83 -15.67 -9.85
N ILE A 270 8.01 -15.62 -8.54
CA ILE A 270 7.38 -14.59 -7.71
C ILE A 270 7.92 -13.20 -8.08
N ARG A 271 7.04 -12.20 -8.14
CA ARG A 271 7.45 -10.78 -8.20
C ARG A 271 7.43 -10.19 -6.81
N TRP A 272 8.59 -9.75 -6.36
CA TRP A 272 8.78 -9.03 -5.10
C TRP A 272 8.79 -7.52 -5.34
N SER A 273 8.14 -6.76 -4.47
CA SER A 273 8.27 -5.30 -4.45
C SER A 273 8.08 -4.73 -3.06
N LEU A 274 8.59 -3.52 -2.85
CA LEU A 274 8.33 -2.70 -1.68
C LEU A 274 7.46 -1.50 -2.03
N ASP A 275 6.55 -1.15 -1.13
CA ASP A 275 5.92 0.16 -1.11
C ASP A 275 6.44 0.93 0.10
N LEU A 276 7.12 2.04 -0.12
CA LEU A 276 7.59 2.96 0.91
C LEU A 276 6.86 4.29 0.72
N ARG A 277 6.43 4.93 1.81
CA ARG A 277 5.56 6.10 1.75
C ARG A 277 6.12 7.25 2.55
N TRP A 278 5.98 8.47 2.04
CA TRP A 278 6.35 9.69 2.76
C TRP A 278 5.22 10.70 2.75
N GLN A 279 5.22 11.54 3.77
CA GLN A 279 4.34 12.70 3.87
C GLN A 279 4.99 13.81 4.69
N ASN A 280 4.34 14.97 4.73
CA ASN A 280 4.70 16.04 5.65
C ASN A 280 4.44 15.60 7.11
N PRO A 281 5.41 15.72 8.04
CA PRO A 281 5.25 15.29 9.42
C PRO A 281 4.21 16.07 10.22
N LYS A 282 3.78 17.24 9.75
CA LYS A 282 2.76 18.08 10.41
C LYS A 282 1.34 17.62 10.12
N GLU A 283 1.17 16.74 9.14
CA GLU A 283 -0.11 16.22 8.68
C GLU A 283 -0.44 14.89 9.37
N PRO A 284 -1.72 14.61 9.69
CA PRO A 284 -2.12 13.30 10.21
C PRO A 284 -1.83 12.21 9.16
N ASN A 285 -1.67 10.98 9.62
CA ASN A 285 -1.37 9.84 8.73
C ASN A 285 -2.61 9.01 8.37
N GLY A 286 -3.72 9.16 9.08
CA GLY A 286 -4.96 8.45 8.77
C GLY A 286 -4.83 6.95 8.95
N PHE A 287 -3.82 6.49 9.67
CA PHE A 287 -3.62 5.09 10.00
C PHE A 287 -4.33 4.71 11.30
N TYR A 288 -5.47 5.35 11.58
CA TYR A 288 -6.41 5.02 12.65
C TYR A 288 -5.78 4.96 14.05
N GLY A 289 -4.77 5.79 14.31
CA GLY A 289 -4.01 5.78 15.57
C GLY A 289 -3.20 4.50 15.80
N LEU A 290 -3.08 3.62 14.80
CA LEU A 290 -2.38 2.34 14.92
C LEU A 290 -0.87 2.49 15.01
N LYS A 291 -0.31 3.52 14.38
CA LYS A 291 1.11 3.80 14.42
C LYS A 291 1.36 5.22 13.95
N ASP A 292 2.25 5.91 14.64
CA ASP A 292 2.67 7.24 14.25
C ASP A 292 3.60 7.22 13.03
N ASN A 293 3.72 8.38 12.41
CA ASN A 293 4.75 8.66 11.43
C ASN A 293 6.15 8.52 12.05
N ILE A 294 7.12 8.06 11.27
CA ILE A 294 8.53 8.18 11.65
C ILE A 294 9.09 9.45 11.05
N LEU A 295 9.49 10.41 11.88
CA LEU A 295 10.18 11.60 11.39
C LEU A 295 11.52 11.19 10.80
N MET A 296 11.82 11.65 9.58
CA MET A 296 13.03 11.28 8.84
C MET A 296 13.95 12.47 8.58
N THR A 297 13.39 13.66 8.34
CA THR A 297 14.16 14.89 8.15
C THR A 297 13.52 16.07 8.84
N LYS A 298 14.33 17.05 9.21
CA LYS A 298 13.89 18.35 9.70
C LYS A 298 14.62 19.45 8.95
N SER A 299 13.88 20.48 8.57
CA SER A 299 14.43 21.67 7.90
C SER A 299 15.35 22.50 8.79
N ASP A 300 15.22 22.38 10.11
CA ASP A 300 16.04 23.06 11.13
C ASP A 300 17.19 22.20 11.68
N ASP A 301 17.32 20.94 11.27
CA ASP A 301 18.39 20.02 11.67
C ASP A 301 18.81 19.09 10.52
N GLU A 302 19.87 19.48 9.81
CA GLU A 302 20.43 18.72 8.69
C GLU A 302 21.09 17.39 9.12
N ASN A 303 21.37 17.22 10.42
CA ASN A 303 21.98 16.00 10.95
C ASN A 303 20.97 15.10 11.66
N PHE A 304 19.68 15.42 11.58
CA PHE A 304 18.62 14.64 12.20
C PHE A 304 18.66 13.19 11.70
N LYS A 305 18.52 12.24 12.63
CA LYS A 305 18.45 10.81 12.31
C LYS A 305 17.14 10.21 12.82
N PRO A 306 16.40 9.47 11.99
CA PRO A 306 15.22 8.75 12.43
C PRO A 306 15.57 7.73 13.52
N ASP A 307 14.76 7.68 14.59
CA ASP A 307 14.84 6.63 15.61
C ASP A 307 14.09 5.38 15.13
N TRP A 308 14.78 4.58 14.33
CA TRP A 308 14.22 3.35 13.79
C TRP A 308 14.01 2.29 14.87
N ASP A 309 14.84 2.24 15.90
CA ASP A 309 14.77 1.21 16.94
C ASP A 309 13.50 1.38 17.78
N GLU A 310 13.18 2.60 18.20
CA GLU A 310 11.92 2.88 18.90
C GLU A 310 10.72 2.57 17.99
N TRP A 311 10.77 3.03 16.74
CA TRP A 311 9.63 2.94 15.84
C TRP A 311 9.36 1.53 15.31
N SER A 312 10.39 0.73 14.98
CA SER A 312 10.24 -0.60 14.38
C SER A 312 9.77 -1.65 15.39
N ASN A 313 10.09 -1.49 16.67
CA ASN A 313 9.72 -2.41 17.74
C ASN A 313 8.22 -2.37 18.10
N ILE A 314 7.48 -1.42 17.56
CA ILE A 314 6.02 -1.34 17.70
C ILE A 314 5.35 -2.36 16.76
N ASN A 315 4.83 -3.44 17.35
CA ASN A 315 4.14 -4.52 16.63
C ASN A 315 2.77 -4.08 16.12
N ARG A 316 2.63 -3.95 14.79
CA ARG A 316 1.40 -3.51 14.12
C ARG A 316 0.23 -4.46 14.24
N ALA A 317 0.47 -5.77 14.14
CA ALA A 317 -0.61 -6.75 14.19
C ALA A 317 -1.37 -6.65 15.52
N LYS A 318 -0.62 -6.51 16.63
CA LYS A 318 -1.20 -6.30 17.97
C LYS A 318 -1.99 -4.99 18.09
N LEU A 319 -1.53 -3.91 17.47
CA LEU A 319 -2.23 -2.62 17.49
C LEU A 319 -3.48 -2.64 16.62
N GLN A 320 -3.42 -3.28 15.45
CA GLN A 320 -4.56 -3.43 14.55
C GLN A 320 -5.69 -4.25 15.20
N GLU A 321 -5.34 -5.30 15.93
CA GLU A 321 -6.27 -6.06 16.76
C GLU A 321 -6.86 -5.21 17.89
N ALA A 322 -6.05 -4.42 18.57
CA ALA A 322 -6.50 -3.52 19.63
C ALA A 322 -7.48 -2.46 19.13
N ALA A 323 -7.23 -1.84 17.97
CA ALA A 323 -8.15 -0.84 17.40
C ALA A 323 -9.47 -1.45 16.93
N VAL A 324 -9.44 -2.65 16.35
CA VAL A 324 -10.67 -3.41 16.07
C VAL A 324 -11.42 -3.61 17.39
N LYS A 325 -10.76 -4.05 18.46
CA LYS A 325 -11.38 -4.21 19.80
C LYS A 325 -11.94 -2.90 20.38
N GLU A 326 -11.24 -1.77 20.23
CA GLU A 326 -11.64 -0.47 20.78
C GLU A 326 -12.83 0.14 20.05
N SER A 327 -12.86 0.05 18.71
CA SER A 327 -14.04 0.44 17.91
C SER A 327 -15.32 -0.29 18.36
N ILE A 328 -15.17 -1.52 18.87
CA ILE A 328 -16.28 -2.34 19.38
C ILE A 328 -16.58 -2.03 20.86
N ARG A 329 -15.58 -1.72 21.67
CA ARG A 329 -15.74 -1.41 23.12
C ARG A 329 -16.51 -0.12 23.36
N ASN A 330 -16.38 0.87 22.47
CA ASN A 330 -17.17 2.10 22.53
C ASN A 330 -18.68 1.87 22.24
N GLU A 331 -19.05 0.73 21.66
CA GLU A 331 -20.44 0.39 21.33
C GLU A 331 -21.05 -0.69 22.26
N ILE A 332 -20.25 -1.61 22.83
CA ILE A 332 -20.73 -2.68 23.72
C ILE A 332 -19.72 -2.93 24.87
N PRO A 333 -20.01 -2.53 26.12
CA PRO A 333 -19.05 -2.60 27.26
C PRO A 333 -18.69 -4.01 27.77
N GLU A 334 -19.39 -5.07 27.35
CA GLU A 334 -19.38 -6.39 27.99
C GLU A 334 -18.68 -7.51 27.18
N LEU A 335 -17.64 -7.19 26.41
CA LEU A 335 -16.88 -8.24 25.70
C LEU A 335 -16.06 -9.09 26.69
N LYS A 336 -16.39 -10.39 26.75
CA LYS A 336 -15.65 -11.42 27.48
C LYS A 336 -14.27 -11.63 26.87
N GLU A 337 -13.25 -11.67 27.72
CA GLU A 337 -11.90 -12.16 27.38
C GLU A 337 -11.98 -13.57 26.77
N ARG A 338 -11.61 -13.77 25.49
CA ARG A 338 -11.29 -15.11 24.96
C ARG A 338 -10.33 -15.15 23.76
N GLN A 339 -9.60 -16.28 23.80
CA GLN A 339 -8.76 -17.02 22.84
C GLN A 339 -7.42 -16.39 22.43
N GLU A 340 -6.33 -17.09 22.81
CA GLU A 340 -4.99 -16.87 22.27
C GLU A 340 -5.04 -16.95 20.74
N ASP A 341 -4.55 -15.90 20.08
CA ASP A 341 -4.57 -15.77 18.63
C ASP A 341 -3.73 -16.90 17.97
N ASP A 342 -4.30 -17.56 16.97
CA ASP A 342 -3.58 -18.53 16.14
C ASP A 342 -2.47 -17.79 15.36
N PRO A 343 -1.17 -18.07 15.61
CA PRO A 343 -0.06 -17.39 14.93
C PRO A 343 -0.03 -17.68 13.41
N PHE A 344 -0.82 -18.66 12.94
CA PHE A 344 -0.97 -19.02 11.53
C PHE A 344 -2.29 -18.51 10.93
N ASP A 345 -3.01 -17.64 11.63
CA ASP A 345 -4.20 -17.00 11.08
C ASP A 345 -3.85 -16.05 9.94
N THR A 346 -4.26 -16.45 8.74
CA THR A 346 -4.04 -15.72 7.47
C THR A 346 -5.19 -14.77 7.13
N THR A 347 -6.04 -14.44 8.08
CA THR A 347 -7.07 -13.40 7.89
C THR A 347 -6.53 -12.02 8.26
N ILE A 348 -6.73 -11.10 7.31
CA ILE A 348 -6.52 -9.66 7.43
C ILE A 348 -7.87 -8.95 7.51
N SER A 349 -8.04 -8.08 8.50
CA SER A 349 -9.20 -7.22 8.68
C SER A 349 -8.76 -5.91 9.30
N GLY A 350 -9.43 -4.80 9.00
CA GLY A 350 -9.12 -3.54 9.68
C GLY A 350 -10.11 -2.43 9.38
N PRO A 351 -9.92 -1.26 10.03
CA PRO A 351 -10.90 -0.19 10.04
C PRO A 351 -11.21 0.40 8.65
N TRP A 352 -10.27 0.35 7.71
CA TRP A 352 -10.51 0.81 6.33
C TRP A 352 -11.66 0.09 5.63
N MET A 353 -11.97 -1.16 6.02
CA MET A 353 -13.09 -1.90 5.44
C MET A 353 -14.43 -1.18 5.70
N ASN A 354 -14.52 -0.39 6.77
CA ASN A 354 -15.71 0.37 7.13
C ASN A 354 -15.86 1.67 6.33
N ASN A 355 -14.85 2.08 5.56
CA ASN A 355 -14.96 3.25 4.68
C ASN A 355 -15.92 3.01 3.51
N TRP A 356 -16.15 1.74 3.14
CA TRP A 356 -16.77 1.34 1.88
C TRP A 356 -17.84 0.26 2.08
N PRO A 357 -18.87 0.19 1.22
CA PRO A 357 -19.85 -0.89 1.27
C PRO A 357 -19.20 -2.25 1.04
N ILE A 358 -19.56 -3.24 1.87
CA ILE A 358 -19.11 -4.63 1.71
C ILE A 358 -19.98 -5.32 0.63
N VAL A 359 -19.43 -5.54 -0.57
CA VAL A 359 -20.08 -6.21 -1.72
C VAL A 359 -19.76 -7.69 -1.83
N HIS A 360 -18.65 -8.14 -1.21
CA HIS A 360 -18.27 -9.54 -1.13
C HIS A 360 -17.93 -9.94 0.30
N HIS A 361 -18.73 -10.84 0.87
CA HIS A 361 -18.47 -11.43 2.17
C HIS A 361 -17.56 -12.65 2.05
N ASN A 362 -16.46 -12.65 2.80
CA ASN A 362 -15.46 -13.72 2.83
C ASN A 362 -14.87 -13.86 4.25
N ARG A 363 -13.86 -14.72 4.43
CA ARG A 363 -13.21 -14.98 5.73
C ARG A 363 -12.64 -13.72 6.41
N HIS A 364 -12.16 -12.76 5.62
CA HIS A 364 -11.59 -11.50 6.10
C HIS A 364 -12.69 -10.61 6.71
N THR A 365 -13.78 -10.44 5.97
CA THR A 365 -14.95 -9.70 6.47
C THR A 365 -15.67 -10.44 7.60
N ALA A 366 -15.63 -11.77 7.61
CA ALA A 366 -16.20 -12.57 8.68
C ALA A 366 -15.43 -12.38 9.99
N LYS A 367 -14.11 -12.19 9.95
CA LYS A 367 -13.33 -11.80 11.15
C LYS A 367 -13.69 -10.41 11.65
N LEU A 368 -13.92 -9.47 10.73
CA LEU A 368 -14.41 -8.13 11.07
C LEU A 368 -15.77 -8.21 11.79
N THR A 369 -16.70 -9.04 11.31
CA THR A 369 -18.05 -9.19 11.89
C THR A 369 -18.13 -10.14 13.09
N ALA A 370 -17.29 -11.15 13.18
CA ALA A 370 -17.18 -12.06 14.33
C ALA A 370 -16.70 -11.31 15.58
N ASN A 371 -15.91 -10.26 15.38
CA ASN A 371 -15.56 -9.33 16.45
C ASN A 371 -16.74 -8.38 16.81
N SER A 372 -17.79 -8.27 15.98
CA SER A 372 -18.93 -7.35 16.16
C SER A 372 -20.27 -8.02 16.51
N THR A 373 -20.29 -9.25 17.02
CA THR A 373 -21.53 -10.05 17.13
C THR A 373 -22.55 -9.53 18.17
N SER A 374 -23.39 -8.55 17.80
CA SER A 374 -24.85 -8.72 17.71
C SER A 374 -25.53 -7.46 17.11
N TRP A 375 -25.63 -7.36 15.78
CA TRP A 375 -26.32 -6.24 15.11
C TRP A 375 -27.59 -6.64 14.35
N HIS A 376 -28.24 -7.73 14.75
CA HIS A 376 -29.64 -7.97 14.39
C HIS A 376 -30.50 -8.12 15.64
N LYS A 377 -31.16 -7.02 16.01
CA LYS A 377 -32.52 -7.08 16.56
C LYS A 377 -33.38 -6.03 15.87
N SER A 378 -34.27 -6.56 15.02
CA SER A 378 -35.62 -6.12 14.64
C SER A 378 -35.90 -4.62 14.51
#